data_AF-A0A7D3VWP5-F1
#
_entry.id   AF-A0A7D3VWP5-F1
#
_cell.length_a   1.000
_cell.length_b   1.000
_cell.length_c   1.000
_cell.angle_alpha   90.00
_cell.angle_beta   90.00
_cell.angle_gamma   90.00
#
_symmetry.space_group_name_H-M   'P 1'
#
loop_
_entity.id
_entity.type
_entity.pdbx_description
1 polymer ?
#
loop_
_entity_poly.entity_id
_entity_poly.type
_entity_poly.pdbx_seq_one_letter_code
_entity_poly.pdbx_strand_id
1 'polypeptide(L)'
;MSPEQLFIQRAVEWAKPGGRIGIVLPNGILSNPGPTDEGIRQWILDNCWVLASIELPVETFIVEANVNILTSLLFLKKKTDQEKLARMMKEEPQDYPVFMAVAEKVGVDRRGNPVYKRRPDGEAILKPIPETQKVRINGEEQERTFIRMHKVIDNDLPEIAEAYQNFRLKYEEPGAKT
;
A
#
# COMPACT_ATOMS: atom_id res chain seq x y z
N MET A 1 0.33 -21.90 15.26
CA MET A 1 -0.18 -20.84 14.37
C MET A 1 -0.08 -19.53 15.12
N SER A 2 0.55 -18.51 14.55
CA SER A 2 0.72 -17.23 15.23
C SER A 2 -0.56 -16.38 15.13
N PRO A 3 -0.78 -15.40 16.03
CA PRO A 3 -1.94 -14.51 15.97
C PRO A 3 -2.09 -13.79 14.62
N GLU A 4 -0.99 -13.35 14.00
CA GLU A 4 -0.99 -12.66 12.72
C GLU A 4 -1.58 -13.52 11.59
N GLN A 5 -1.28 -14.81 11.60
CA GLN A 5 -1.82 -15.77 10.62
C GLN A 5 -3.33 -15.96 10.79
N LEU A 6 -3.82 -15.96 12.04
CA LEU A 6 -5.25 -16.02 12.33
C LEU A 6 -5.97 -14.74 11.89
N PHE A 7 -5.35 -13.57 12.03
CA PHE A 7 -5.93 -12.31 11.55
C PHE A 7 -6.10 -12.29 10.04
N ILE A 8 -5.14 -12.84 9.28
CA ILE A 8 -5.27 -13.00 7.82
C ILE A 8 -6.48 -13.87 7.49
N GLN A 9 -6.57 -15.05 8.13
CA GLN A 9 -7.68 -15.97 7.88
C GLN A 9 -9.03 -15.32 8.19
N ARG A 10 -9.11 -14.66 9.35
CA ARG A 10 -10.36 -14.04 9.81
C ARG A 10 -10.79 -12.87 8.93
N ALA A 11 -9.85 -12.04 8.47
CA ALA A 11 -10.13 -10.94 7.53
C ALA A 11 -10.72 -11.48 6.22
N VAL A 12 -10.17 -12.59 5.70
CA VAL A 12 -10.68 -13.24 4.49
C VAL A 12 -12.04 -13.90 4.72
N GLU A 13 -12.27 -14.53 5.86
CA GLU A 13 -13.58 -15.11 6.20
C GLU A 13 -14.68 -14.05 6.24
N TRP A 14 -14.40 -12.89 6.85
CA TRP A 14 -15.36 -11.80 6.99
C TRP A 14 -15.65 -11.04 5.69
N ALA A 15 -14.73 -11.03 4.73
CA ALA A 15 -15.01 -10.46 3.42
C ALA A 15 -16.10 -11.26 2.70
N LYS A 16 -17.04 -10.56 2.04
CA LYS A 16 -17.97 -11.22 1.12
C LYS A 16 -17.22 -11.86 -0.06
N PRO A 17 -17.76 -12.89 -0.74
CA PRO A 17 -17.18 -13.40 -1.98
C PRO A 17 -16.93 -12.27 -3.00
N GLY A 18 -15.74 -12.24 -3.62
CA GLY A 18 -15.30 -11.15 -4.50
C GLY A 18 -14.96 -9.83 -3.79
N GLY A 19 -15.04 -9.78 -2.45
CA GLY A 19 -14.70 -8.62 -1.64
C GLY A 19 -13.20 -8.35 -1.59
N ARG A 20 -12.81 -7.08 -1.47
CA ARG A 20 -11.41 -6.64 -1.38
C ARG A 20 -10.98 -6.49 0.08
N ILE A 21 -9.72 -6.79 0.35
CA ILE A 21 -9.09 -6.73 1.68
C ILE A 21 -7.77 -5.99 1.50
N GLY A 22 -7.48 -5.04 2.38
CA GLY A 22 -6.15 -4.47 2.57
C GLY A 22 -5.69 -4.75 3.99
N ILE A 23 -4.49 -5.28 4.16
CA ILE A 23 -3.95 -5.63 5.48
C ILE A 23 -2.46 -5.27 5.57
N VAL A 24 -2.05 -4.78 6.74
CA VAL A 24 -0.64 -4.56 7.10
C VAL A 24 -0.14 -5.82 7.78
N LEU A 25 0.97 -6.38 7.30
CA LEU A 25 1.58 -7.61 7.85
C LEU A 25 3.08 -7.41 8.08
N PRO A 26 3.69 -8.09 9.07
CA PRO A 26 5.14 -8.23 9.14
C PRO A 26 5.68 -8.89 7.86
N ASN A 27 6.78 -8.37 7.32
CA ASN A 27 7.34 -8.85 6.05
C ASN A 27 7.71 -10.36 6.10
N GLY A 28 8.07 -10.88 7.27
CA GLY A 28 8.41 -12.29 7.46
C GLY A 28 7.32 -13.26 6.99
N ILE A 29 6.04 -12.92 7.13
CA ILE A 29 4.92 -13.79 6.69
C ILE A 29 4.97 -14.01 5.16
N LEU A 30 5.40 -13.00 4.41
CA LEU A 30 5.43 -13.03 2.95
C LEU A 30 6.77 -13.52 2.39
N SER A 31 7.86 -13.41 3.15
CA SER A 31 9.23 -13.65 2.65
C SER A 31 9.92 -14.89 3.25
N ASN A 32 9.56 -15.33 4.46
CA ASN A 32 10.27 -16.42 5.11
C ASN A 32 9.98 -17.77 4.43
N PRO A 33 11.01 -18.60 4.19
CA PRO A 33 10.85 -19.92 3.56
C PRO A 33 10.37 -21.01 4.54
N GLY A 34 10.10 -20.67 5.81
CA GLY A 34 9.68 -21.66 6.81
C GLY A 34 8.33 -22.29 6.46
N PRO A 35 8.10 -23.57 6.81
CA PRO A 35 6.89 -24.31 6.42
C PRO A 35 5.60 -23.67 6.94
N THR A 36 5.65 -22.99 8.09
CA THR A 36 4.50 -22.27 8.65
C THR A 36 4.11 -21.07 7.79
N ASP A 37 5.09 -20.27 7.35
CA ASP A 37 4.86 -19.06 6.55
C ASP A 37 4.50 -19.41 5.10
N GLU A 38 5.07 -20.50 4.58
CA GLU A 38 4.66 -21.08 3.30
C GLU A 38 3.20 -21.54 3.33
N GLY A 39 2.78 -22.24 4.39
CA GLY A 39 1.41 -22.72 4.54
C GLY A 39 0.36 -21.61 4.51
N ILE A 40 0.63 -20.46 5.15
CA ILE A 40 -0.30 -19.32 5.09
C ILE A 40 -0.29 -18.64 3.72
N ARG A 41 0.87 -18.54 3.04
CA ARG A 41 0.91 -18.02 1.65
C ARG A 41 0.11 -18.90 0.70
N GLN A 42 0.28 -20.22 0.80
CA GLN A 42 -0.51 -21.16 0.00
C GLN A 42 -2.00 -21.01 0.29
N TRP A 43 -2.38 -20.91 1.57
CA TRP A 43 -3.76 -20.68 1.97
C TRP A 43 -4.34 -19.37 1.41
N ILE A 44 -3.55 -18.28 1.42
CA ILE A 44 -3.94 -17.01 0.78
C ILE A 44 -4.17 -17.23 -0.72
N LEU A 45 -3.25 -17.90 -1.42
CA LEU A 45 -3.39 -18.16 -2.86
C LEU A 45 -4.59 -19.07 -3.17
N ASP A 46 -4.98 -19.97 -2.27
CA ASP A 46 -6.14 -20.83 -2.46
C ASP A 46 -7.46 -20.10 -2.22
N ASN A 47 -7.47 -19.11 -1.32
CA ASN A 47 -8.69 -18.41 -0.92
C ASN A 47 -8.87 -17.02 -1.55
N CYS A 48 -7.80 -16.43 -2.08
CA CYS A 48 -7.78 -15.04 -2.55
C CYS A 48 -7.00 -14.91 -3.86
N TRP A 49 -7.34 -13.88 -4.63
CA TRP A 49 -6.46 -13.30 -5.64
C TRP A 49 -5.58 -12.23 -4.97
N VAL A 50 -4.28 -12.22 -5.26
CA VAL A 50 -3.35 -11.22 -4.75
C VAL A 50 -3.31 -10.04 -5.71
N LEU A 51 -3.83 -8.89 -5.30
CA LEU A 51 -3.93 -7.72 -6.17
C LEU A 51 -2.63 -6.93 -6.19
N ALA A 52 -2.05 -6.72 -5.01
CA ALA A 52 -0.80 -5.99 -4.82
C ALA A 52 -0.08 -6.41 -3.52
N SER A 53 1.25 -6.32 -3.54
CA SER A 53 2.11 -6.45 -2.37
C SER A 53 3.11 -5.28 -2.36
N ILE A 54 3.02 -4.40 -1.35
CA ILE A 54 3.90 -3.24 -1.22
C ILE A 54 4.72 -3.35 0.05
N GLU A 55 6.03 -3.37 -0.07
CA GLU A 55 6.93 -3.31 1.08
C GLU A 55 7.05 -1.87 1.61
N LEU A 56 7.02 -1.73 2.93
CA LEU A 56 7.10 -0.45 3.62
C LEU A 56 8.39 -0.34 4.45
N PRO A 57 8.99 0.85 4.53
CA PRO A 57 10.14 1.08 5.38
C PRO A 57 9.70 1.14 6.85
N VAL A 58 10.64 0.88 7.78
CA VAL A 58 10.39 0.85 9.23
C VAL A 58 9.82 2.17 9.74
N GLU A 59 10.24 3.28 9.13
CA GLU A 59 9.82 4.65 9.42
C GLU A 59 8.29 4.82 9.39
N THR A 60 7.57 3.96 8.66
CA THR A 60 6.10 4.05 8.51
C THR A 60 5.35 3.92 9.83
N PHE A 61 5.80 3.04 10.74
CA PHE A 61 5.08 2.73 11.98
C PHE A 61 5.89 2.97 13.25
N ILE A 62 7.15 3.41 13.13
CA ILE A 62 8.02 3.59 14.30
C ILE A 62 7.59 4.76 15.20
N VAL A 63 7.10 5.87 14.63
CA VAL A 63 6.81 7.09 15.40
C VAL A 63 5.49 6.97 16.14
N GLU A 64 4.43 6.55 15.44
CA GLU A 64 3.07 6.51 16.00
C GLU A 64 2.78 5.21 16.75
N ALA A 65 3.31 4.08 16.28
CA ALA A 65 3.02 2.77 16.84
C ALA A 65 4.19 2.17 17.64
N ASN A 66 5.37 2.81 17.65
CA ASN A 66 6.60 2.27 18.26
C ASN A 66 6.95 0.86 17.76
N VAL A 67 6.64 0.59 16.48
CA VAL A 67 6.88 -0.70 15.83
C VAL A 67 8.14 -0.59 14.99
N ASN A 68 9.15 -1.37 15.35
CA ASN A 68 10.46 -1.40 14.69
C ASN A 68 10.65 -2.69 13.87
N ILE A 69 9.71 -2.99 12.98
CA ILE A 69 9.76 -4.15 12.07
C ILE A 69 9.46 -3.71 10.64
N LEU A 70 10.02 -4.42 9.65
CA LEU A 70 9.62 -4.26 8.26
C LEU A 70 8.21 -4.84 8.06
N THR A 71 7.38 -4.09 7.36
CA THR A 71 5.97 -4.45 7.12
C THR A 71 5.64 -4.33 5.64
N SER A 72 4.54 -4.97 5.25
CA SER A 72 4.03 -4.92 3.89
C SER A 72 2.53 -4.66 3.90
N LEU A 73 2.05 -3.89 2.92
CA LEU A 73 0.65 -3.77 2.58
C LEU A 73 0.30 -4.85 1.58
N LEU A 74 -0.57 -5.77 1.97
CA LEU A 74 -1.10 -6.82 1.11
C LEU A 74 -2.55 -6.50 0.74
N PHE A 75 -2.81 -6.43 -0.56
CA PHE A 75 -4.15 -6.22 -1.10
C PHE A 75 -4.64 -7.51 -1.76
N LEU A 76 -5.81 -7.98 -1.34
CA LEU A 76 -6.40 -9.24 -1.76
C LEU A 76 -7.82 -9.03 -2.27
N LYS A 77 -8.28 -9.96 -3.10
CA LYS A 77 -9.70 -10.17 -3.43
C LYS A 77 -10.09 -11.58 -3.05
N LYS A 78 -11.10 -11.74 -2.20
CA LYS A 78 -11.61 -13.07 -1.81
C LYS A 78 -12.16 -13.80 -3.03
N LYS A 79 -11.71 -15.02 -3.25
CA LYS A 79 -12.26 -15.89 -4.29
C LYS A 79 -13.71 -16.26 -4.01
N THR A 80 -14.52 -16.39 -5.05
CA THR A 80 -15.84 -17.03 -4.94
C THR A 80 -15.69 -18.54 -4.79
N ASP A 81 -16.73 -19.22 -4.30
CA ASP A 81 -16.69 -20.69 -4.16
C ASP A 81 -16.48 -21.38 -5.51
N GLN A 82 -17.01 -20.81 -6.59
CA GLN A 82 -16.78 -21.28 -7.96
C GLN A 82 -15.32 -21.14 -8.38
N GLU A 83 -14.66 -20.03 -8.05
CA GLU A 83 -13.25 -19.82 -8.36
C GLU A 83 -12.33 -20.75 -7.55
N LYS A 84 -12.68 -21.01 -6.28
CA LYS A 84 -11.96 -21.98 -5.45
C LYS A 84 -12.08 -23.39 -6.02
N LEU A 85 -13.30 -23.80 -6.38
CA LEU A 85 -13.56 -25.09 -7.00
C LEU A 85 -12.81 -25.24 -8.33
N ALA A 86 -12.86 -24.22 -9.18
CA ALA A 86 -12.14 -24.20 -10.45
C ALA A 86 -10.62 -24.31 -10.26
N ARG A 87 -10.07 -23.69 -9.21
CA ARG A 87 -8.65 -23.83 -8.86
C ARG A 87 -8.31 -25.25 -8.42
N MET A 88 -9.14 -25.89 -7.61
CA MET A 88 -8.92 -27.26 -7.14
C MET A 88 -8.99 -28.30 -8.27
N MET A 89 -9.79 -28.03 -9.31
CA MET A 89 -9.94 -28.92 -10.46
C MET A 89 -8.88 -28.74 -11.55
N LYS A 90 -8.15 -27.63 -11.55
CA LYS A 90 -7.09 -27.38 -12.53
C LYS A 90 -5.77 -27.94 -12.04
N GLU A 91 -5.04 -28.63 -12.91
CA GLU A 91 -3.68 -29.11 -12.61
C GLU A 91 -2.70 -27.94 -12.44
N GLU A 92 -2.89 -26.86 -13.20
CA GLU A 92 -2.07 -25.65 -13.10
C GLU A 92 -2.86 -24.43 -12.60
N PRO A 93 -2.30 -23.65 -11.66
CA PRO A 93 -2.89 -22.39 -11.23
C PRO A 93 -3.07 -21.43 -12.41
N GLN A 94 -4.13 -20.62 -12.36
CA GLN A 94 -4.29 -19.53 -13.32
C GLN A 94 -3.22 -18.46 -13.06
N ASP A 95 -2.39 -18.19 -14.07
CA ASP A 95 -1.46 -17.06 -14.06
C ASP A 95 -2.18 -15.73 -14.27
N TYR A 96 -1.75 -14.73 -13.51
CA TYR A 96 -2.21 -13.35 -13.62
C TYR A 96 -1.14 -12.41 -13.04
N PRO A 97 -1.07 -11.16 -13.53
CA PRO A 97 -0.07 -10.22 -13.06
C PRO A 97 -0.46 -9.68 -11.66
N VAL A 98 0.52 -9.71 -10.75
CA VAL A 98 0.44 -9.13 -9.40
C VAL A 98 1.27 -7.85 -9.37
N PHE A 99 0.72 -6.77 -8.80
CA PHE A 99 1.48 -5.54 -8.62
C PHE A 99 2.43 -5.66 -7.43
N MET A 100 3.70 -5.35 -7.61
CA MET A 100 4.69 -5.33 -6.53
C MET A 100 5.42 -4.00 -6.53
N ALA A 101 5.65 -3.45 -5.34
CA ALA A 101 6.39 -2.21 -5.15
C ALA A 101 7.13 -2.23 -3.82
N VAL A 102 8.19 -1.42 -3.73
CA VAL A 102 8.92 -1.14 -2.50
C VAL A 102 8.88 0.36 -2.30
N ALA A 103 8.39 0.82 -1.16
CA ALA A 103 8.52 2.21 -0.75
C ALA A 103 9.86 2.37 -0.02
N GLU A 104 10.73 3.24 -0.50
CA GLU A 104 11.99 3.57 0.18
C GLU A 104 11.78 4.70 1.18
N LYS A 105 10.88 5.63 0.87
CA LYS A 105 10.57 6.82 1.67
C LYS A 105 9.07 6.98 1.85
N VAL A 106 8.68 7.37 3.06
CA VAL A 106 7.28 7.62 3.46
C VAL A 106 7.07 9.04 3.99
N GLY A 107 8.00 9.94 3.70
CA GLY A 107 7.91 11.36 4.04
C GLY A 107 8.34 11.72 5.45
N VAL A 108 8.71 10.76 6.28
CA VAL A 108 9.16 10.98 7.66
C VAL A 108 10.39 10.12 8.00
N ASP A 109 11.21 10.62 8.92
CA ASP A 109 12.32 9.88 9.52
C ASP A 109 11.86 9.12 10.78
N ARG A 110 12.77 8.35 11.39
CA ARG A 110 12.49 7.58 12.61
C ARG A 110 12.11 8.42 13.83
N ARG A 111 12.29 9.74 13.78
CA ARG A 111 11.96 10.70 14.84
C ARG A 111 10.68 11.48 14.52
N GLY A 112 10.04 11.22 13.38
CA GLY A 112 8.85 11.91 12.91
C GLY A 112 9.13 13.23 12.21
N ASN A 113 10.39 13.54 11.89
CA ASN A 113 10.69 14.76 11.14
C ASN A 113 10.39 14.54 9.65
N PRO A 114 9.82 15.53 8.95
CA PRO A 114 9.60 15.44 7.51
C PRO A 114 10.92 15.24 6.74
N VAL A 115 10.89 14.29 5.81
CA VAL A 115 11.96 14.05 4.83
C VAL A 115 11.56 14.68 3.51
N TYR A 116 12.50 15.39 2.88
CA TYR A 116 12.24 16.15 1.66
C TYR A 116 13.11 15.66 0.51
N LYS A 117 12.55 15.69 -0.71
CA LYS A 117 13.27 15.31 -1.93
C LYS A 117 14.46 16.25 -2.13
N ARG A 118 15.60 15.67 -2.51
CA ARG A 118 16.83 16.42 -2.78
C ARG A 118 17.33 16.16 -4.20
N ARG A 119 17.97 17.17 -4.77
CA ARG A 119 18.73 17.06 -6.02
C ARG A 119 20.06 16.33 -5.76
N PRO A 120 20.78 15.90 -6.82
CA PRO A 120 22.11 15.28 -6.67
C PRO A 120 23.14 16.16 -5.95
N ASP A 121 22.97 17.49 -5.99
CA ASP A 121 23.79 18.47 -5.25
C ASP A 121 23.43 18.60 -3.76
N GLY A 122 22.38 17.92 -3.31
CA GLY A 122 21.88 17.92 -1.93
C GLY A 122 20.83 19.01 -1.63
N GLU A 123 20.51 19.91 -2.55
CA GLU A 123 19.51 20.96 -2.35
C GLU A 123 18.09 20.39 -2.35
N ALA A 124 17.22 20.94 -1.49
CA ALA A 124 15.82 20.51 -1.40
C ALA A 124 15.05 20.96 -2.64
N ILE A 125 14.26 20.06 -3.22
CA ILE A 125 13.36 20.38 -4.34
C ILE A 125 12.20 21.20 -3.79
N LEU A 126 11.92 22.34 -4.43
CA LEU A 126 10.80 23.22 -4.09
C LEU A 126 9.70 23.12 -5.16
N LYS A 127 8.43 23.12 -4.73
CA LYS A 127 7.26 23.26 -5.61
C LYS A 127 6.47 24.53 -5.26
N PRO A 128 5.98 25.27 -6.27
CA PRO A 128 5.04 26.37 -6.06
C PRO A 128 3.67 25.80 -5.67
N ILE A 129 3.17 26.18 -4.50
CA ILE A 129 1.83 25.82 -4.03
C ILE A 129 1.00 27.12 -3.95
N PRO A 130 -0.19 27.18 -4.58
CA PRO A 130 -1.11 28.29 -4.41
C PRO A 130 -1.76 28.20 -3.02
N GLU A 131 -1.55 29.22 -2.20
CA GLU A 131 -2.20 29.39 -0.91
C GLU A 131 -3.17 30.55 -0.97
N THR A 132 -4.43 30.29 -0.61
CA THR A 132 -5.41 31.36 -0.40
C THR A 132 -5.32 31.84 1.04
N GLN A 133 -5.08 33.14 1.22
CA GLN A 133 -5.12 33.79 2.53
C GLN A 133 -6.14 34.92 2.50
N LYS A 134 -6.86 35.07 3.62
CA LYS A 134 -7.67 36.25 3.90
C LYS A 134 -6.74 37.37 4.31
N VAL A 135 -6.66 38.40 3.48
CA VAL A 135 -5.85 39.59 3.73
C VAL A 135 -6.79 40.76 3.98
N ARG A 136 -6.55 41.52 5.04
CA ARG A 136 -7.32 42.72 5.33
C ARG A 136 -6.69 43.92 4.63
N ILE A 137 -7.39 44.51 3.67
CA ILE A 137 -6.95 45.71 2.95
C ILE A 137 -8.04 46.77 3.14
N ASN A 138 -7.66 47.96 3.63
CA ASN A 138 -8.58 49.07 3.89
C ASN A 138 -9.78 48.72 4.79
N GLY A 139 -9.64 47.74 5.69
CA GLY A 139 -10.69 47.33 6.63
C GLY A 139 -11.57 46.18 6.14
N GLU A 140 -11.53 45.83 4.86
CA GLU A 140 -12.26 44.72 4.24
C GLU A 140 -11.40 43.45 4.16
N GLU A 141 -11.99 42.28 4.43
CA GLU A 141 -11.33 40.99 4.15
C GLU A 141 -11.43 40.68 2.65
N GLN A 142 -10.28 40.44 2.01
CA GLN A 142 -10.20 39.92 0.65
C GLN A 142 -9.43 38.60 0.65
N GLU A 143 -9.95 37.59 -0.03
CA GLU A 143 -9.18 36.37 -0.30
C GLU A 143 -8.22 36.63 -1.47
N ARG A 144 -6.93 36.41 -1.22
CA ARG A 144 -5.90 36.45 -2.26
C ARG A 144 -5.17 35.13 -2.29
N THR A 145 -4.96 34.62 -3.50
CA THR A 145 -4.09 33.47 -3.74
C THR A 145 -2.66 33.95 -3.98
N PHE A 146 -1.72 33.43 -3.20
CA PHE A 146 -0.29 33.66 -3.32
C PHE A 146 0.40 32.36 -3.69
N ILE A 147 1.42 32.42 -4.54
CA ILE A 147 2.25 31.25 -4.84
C ILE A 147 3.40 31.22 -3.83
N ARG A 148 3.48 30.16 -3.02
CA ARG A 148 4.57 29.94 -2.06
C ARG A 148 5.36 28.69 -2.40
N MET A 149 6.68 28.81 -2.31
CA MET A 149 7.59 27.69 -2.56
C MET A 149 7.65 26.79 -1.32
N HIS A 150 7.26 25.53 -1.46
CA HIS A 150 7.34 24.52 -0.40
C HIS A 150 8.32 23.42 -0.76
N LYS A 151 9.05 22.92 0.23
CA LYS A 151 9.87 21.72 0.06
C LYS A 151 8.98 20.53 -0.24
N VAL A 152 9.36 19.75 -1.24
CA VAL A 152 8.60 18.55 -1.64
C VAL A 152 8.93 17.41 -0.68
N ILE A 153 7.90 16.84 -0.06
CA ILE A 153 8.04 15.66 0.81
C ILE A 153 8.50 14.46 -0.02
N ASP A 154 9.46 13.71 0.53
CA ASP A 154 9.98 12.49 -0.08
C ASP A 154 9.13 11.29 0.36
N ASN A 155 8.05 11.02 -0.38
CA ASN A 155 7.10 9.96 -0.08
C ASN A 155 6.72 9.24 -1.37
N ASP A 156 7.03 7.95 -1.43
CA ASP A 156 6.81 7.12 -2.61
C ASP A 156 5.37 6.61 -2.70
N LEU A 157 4.62 6.61 -1.60
CA LEU A 157 3.26 6.02 -1.54
C LEU A 157 2.28 6.62 -2.57
N PRO A 158 2.23 7.95 -2.81
CA PRO A 158 1.39 8.52 -3.85
C PRO A 158 1.78 8.06 -5.26
N GLU A 159 3.08 7.95 -5.54
CA GLU A 159 3.60 7.51 -6.84
C GLU A 159 3.33 6.02 -7.06
N ILE A 160 3.47 5.20 -6.01
CA ILE A 160 3.10 3.78 -6.02
C ILE A 160 1.59 3.61 -6.26
N ALA A 161 0.75 4.46 -5.66
CA ALA A 161 -0.69 4.42 -5.87
C ALA A 161 -1.06 4.76 -7.33
N GLU A 162 -0.43 5.77 -7.92
CA GLU A 162 -0.60 6.10 -9.34
C GLU A 162 -0.12 4.95 -10.25
N ALA A 163 1.03 4.35 -9.94
CA ALA A 163 1.54 3.19 -10.66
C ALA A 163 0.58 2.00 -10.58
N TYR A 164 -0.06 1.76 -9.43
CA TYR A 164 -1.09 0.73 -9.28
C TYR A 164 -2.34 1.02 -10.13
N GLN A 165 -2.78 2.28 -10.20
CA GLN A 165 -3.90 2.66 -11.07
C GLN A 165 -3.57 2.41 -12.55
N ASN A 166 -2.39 2.83 -13.00
CA ASN A 166 -1.92 2.59 -14.36
C ASN A 166 -1.81 1.09 -14.67
N PHE A 167 -1.33 0.29 -13.70
CA PHE A 167 -1.30 -1.15 -13.81
C PHE A 167 -2.70 -1.76 -14.00
N ARG A 168 -3.72 -1.24 -13.30
CA ARG A 168 -5.11 -1.71 -13.42
C ARG A 168 -5.81 -1.25 -14.69
N LEU A 169 -5.35 -0.18 -15.32
CA LEU A 169 -5.78 0.18 -16.69
C LEU A 169 -5.24 -0.82 -17.73
N LYS A 170 -4.06 -1.40 -17.50
CA LYS A 170 -3.43 -2.36 -18.42
C LYS A 170 -3.87 -3.80 -18.17
N TYR A 171 -4.05 -4.19 -16.91
CA TYR A 171 -4.38 -5.55 -16.51
C TYR A 171 -5.66 -5.56 -15.68
N GLU A 172 -6.67 -6.27 -16.19
CA GLU A 172 -7.93 -6.42 -15.46
C GLU A 172 -7.72 -7.10 -14.10
N GLU A 173 -8.57 -6.75 -13.13
CA GLU A 173 -8.59 -7.41 -11.84
C GLU A 173 -8.99 -8.89 -12.04
N PRO A 174 -8.25 -9.85 -11.46
CA PRO A 174 -8.56 -11.27 -11.60
C PRO A 174 -9.89 -11.65 -10.92
N GLY A 175 -10.45 -12.76 -11.38
CA GLY A 175 -11.73 -13.29 -10.90
C GLY A 175 -12.96 -12.61 -11.49
N ALA A 176 -14.14 -13.04 -11.05
CA ALA A 176 -15.43 -12.53 -11.48
C ALA A 176 -15.56 -11.03 -11.17
N LYS A 177 -16.17 -10.29 -12.10
CA LYS A 177 -16.54 -8.88 -11.89
C LYS A 177 -17.72 -8.85 -10.91
N THR A 178 -17.55 -8.16 -9.79
CA THR A 178 -18.56 -7.99 -8.73
C THR A 178 -19.50 -6.83 -9.01
#